data_AF-A0A5R9KWW7-F1
#
_entry.id   AF-A0A5R9KWW7-F1
#
_cell.length_a   1.000
_cell.length_b   1.000
_cell.length_c   1.000
_cell.angle_alpha   90.00
_cell.angle_beta   90.00
_cell.angle_gamma   90.00
#
_symmetry.space_group_name_H-M   'P 1'
#
loop_
_entity.id
_entity.type
_entity.pdbx_description
1 polymer ?
#
loop_
_entity_poly.entity_id
_entity_poly.type
_entity_poly.pdbx_seq_one_letter_code
_entity_poly.pdbx_strand_id
1 'polypeptide(L)'
;MDAGFEGSIPAEVGNLVNLTKLRINGMTKPSAIPVEIGNLINLTDLHLSNNVHTGTIPASFNNLTKISTIILDDNQLVGPIPDLSALPPQKIGIANNFLNFDQLEPNASRFAYYAGQRSAKVHKTKDVLSVYAGGTLSRNKYRWVHAGAIVATIIGDSTYKMPEQGSYYVIVTNSLATNGSILSEVFENPLPVKLIAFEVTNSNNQNNLTWKTSSETNNKGFEIERSADARTFTKIGYVEGNGDSNELNNYHFTDQNPSNITYYRLKQLDYDDTFEYSKIIMAKSDQQLSIYPNPAKDYFNVMGLAKEEKILVIDQSGNVILHEKIGVDGSVNTANISSGIYNIEVGGATKKLLIIK
;
A
#
# COMPACT_ATOMS: atom_id res chain seq x y z
N MET A 1 -7.96 12.23 36.67
CA MET A 1 -8.83 12.39 35.49
C MET A 1 -9.49 13.75 35.65
N ASP A 2 -8.99 14.77 34.97
CA ASP A 2 -9.72 16.03 34.88
C ASP A 2 -10.93 15.77 33.98
N ALA A 3 -12.13 15.84 34.56
CA ALA A 3 -13.36 15.84 33.80
C ALA A 3 -13.37 17.14 32.98
N GLY A 4 -13.04 17.06 31.69
CA GLY A 4 -13.03 18.21 30.80
C GLY A 4 -14.38 18.93 30.81
N PHE A 5 -14.36 20.23 30.55
CA PHE A 5 -15.59 21.04 30.58
C PHE A 5 -16.42 20.75 29.32
N GLU A 6 -17.61 20.17 29.49
CA GLU A 6 -18.53 19.80 28.39
C GLU A 6 -19.37 20.98 27.86
N GLY A 7 -19.18 22.19 28.40
CA GLY A 7 -19.90 23.39 27.98
C GLY A 7 -19.24 24.12 26.79
N SER A 8 -19.88 25.20 26.33
CA SER A 8 -19.29 26.20 25.44
C SER A 8 -18.91 27.46 26.24
N ILE A 9 -18.11 28.35 25.65
CA ILE A 9 -17.96 29.70 26.21
C ILE A 9 -19.33 30.40 26.05
N PRO A 10 -19.97 30.87 27.14
CA PRO A 10 -21.26 31.54 27.06
C PRO A 10 -21.10 32.96 26.50
N ALA A 11 -22.09 33.46 25.78
CA ALA A 11 -22.09 34.82 25.21
C ALA A 11 -21.99 35.90 26.30
N GLU A 12 -22.52 35.61 27.50
CA GLU A 12 -22.47 36.45 28.69
C GLU A 12 -21.04 36.77 29.15
N VAL A 13 -20.01 36.04 28.67
CA VAL A 13 -18.61 36.41 28.89
C VAL A 13 -18.34 37.85 28.44
N GLY A 14 -19.02 38.33 27.39
CA GLY A 14 -18.90 39.69 26.88
C GLY A 14 -19.39 40.78 27.83
N ASN A 15 -20.13 40.44 28.89
CA ASN A 15 -20.57 41.38 29.91
C ASN A 15 -19.45 41.74 30.90
N LEU A 16 -18.35 40.98 30.91
CA LEU A 16 -17.21 41.19 31.78
C LEU A 16 -16.28 42.30 31.25
N VAL A 17 -16.83 43.48 30.94
CA VAL A 17 -16.13 44.57 30.22
C VAL A 17 -14.84 45.09 30.89
N ASN A 18 -14.63 44.81 32.17
CA ASN A 18 -13.42 45.15 32.91
C ASN A 18 -12.35 44.03 32.90
N LEU A 19 -12.63 42.89 32.25
CA LEU A 19 -11.73 41.76 32.18
C LEU A 19 -10.47 42.11 31.38
N THR A 20 -9.32 41.82 31.96
CA THR A 20 -8.01 42.09 31.35
C THR A 20 -7.31 40.83 30.84
N LYS A 21 -7.68 39.66 31.36
CA LYS A 21 -7.14 38.36 30.94
C LYS A 21 -8.25 37.32 30.89
N LEU A 22 -8.34 36.57 29.79
CA LEU A 22 -9.27 35.47 29.61
C LEU A 22 -8.49 34.24 29.18
N ARG A 23 -8.48 33.20 30.02
CA ARG A 23 -7.78 31.94 29.73
C ARG A 23 -8.72 30.76 29.94
N ILE A 24 -8.92 29.99 28.88
CA ILE A 24 -9.80 28.82 28.86
C ILE A 24 -9.07 27.70 28.10
N ASN A 25 -8.99 26.51 28.69
CA ASN A 25 -8.33 25.33 28.14
C ASN A 25 -9.06 24.06 28.62
N GLY A 26 -8.87 22.94 27.91
CA GLY A 26 -9.44 21.65 28.32
C GLY A 26 -10.95 21.50 28.07
N MET A 27 -11.52 22.30 27.16
CA MET A 27 -12.88 22.07 26.66
C MET A 27 -12.88 20.86 25.73
N THR A 28 -13.83 19.96 25.97
CA THR A 28 -13.93 18.67 25.25
C THR A 28 -15.06 18.65 24.23
N LYS A 29 -16.00 19.59 24.30
CA LYS A 29 -17.14 19.70 23.38
C LYS A 29 -16.90 20.73 22.29
N PRO A 30 -17.00 20.35 20.99
CA PRO A 30 -16.87 21.30 19.89
C PRO A 30 -17.85 22.47 20.00
N SER A 31 -17.32 23.70 19.94
CA SER A 31 -18.11 24.93 20.02
C SER A 31 -17.38 26.11 19.39
N ALA A 32 -18.12 27.05 18.83
CA ALA A 32 -17.53 28.26 18.25
C ALA A 32 -17.04 29.23 19.33
N ILE A 33 -16.08 30.07 18.97
CA ILE A 33 -15.67 31.21 19.79
C ILE A 33 -16.79 32.28 19.73
N PRO A 34 -17.39 32.70 20.85
CA PRO A 34 -18.45 33.71 20.85
C PRO A 34 -17.96 35.06 20.32
N VAL A 35 -18.78 35.72 19.51
CA VAL A 35 -18.48 37.04 18.96
C VAL A 35 -18.41 38.11 20.06
N GLU A 36 -19.11 37.88 21.18
CA GLU A 36 -19.20 38.75 22.35
C GLU A 36 -17.87 38.93 23.09
N ILE A 37 -16.89 38.05 22.86
CA ILE A 37 -15.52 38.28 23.35
C ILE A 37 -14.98 39.63 22.85
N GLY A 38 -15.40 40.09 21.66
CA GLY A 38 -15.05 41.41 21.14
C GLY A 38 -15.54 42.59 21.98
N ASN A 39 -16.47 42.38 22.92
CA ASN A 39 -16.93 43.44 23.85
C ASN A 39 -15.91 43.71 24.97
N LEU A 40 -14.93 42.82 25.16
CA LEU A 40 -13.92 42.90 26.20
C LEU A 40 -12.79 43.87 25.83
N ILE A 41 -13.13 45.14 25.61
CA ILE A 41 -12.20 46.18 25.11
C ILE A 41 -10.98 46.43 26.03
N ASN A 42 -11.03 45.97 27.29
CA ASN A 42 -9.91 46.05 28.24
C ASN A 42 -8.99 44.82 28.23
N LEU A 43 -9.28 43.83 27.41
CA LEU A 43 -8.53 42.58 27.36
C LEU A 43 -7.13 42.82 26.82
N THR A 44 -6.14 42.28 27.54
CA THR A 44 -4.71 42.32 27.20
C THR A 44 -4.19 40.94 26.79
N ASP A 45 -4.82 39.88 27.28
CA ASP A 45 -4.35 38.50 27.12
C ASP A 45 -5.55 37.56 26.91
N LEU A 46 -5.59 36.90 25.75
CA LEU A 46 -6.61 35.93 25.36
C LEU A 46 -5.96 34.59 25.04
N HIS A 47 -6.19 33.58 25.87
CA HIS A 47 -5.67 32.22 25.67
C HIS A 47 -6.84 31.25 25.57
N LEU A 48 -7.08 30.70 24.38
CA LEU A 48 -8.09 29.68 24.10
C LEU A 48 -7.47 28.41 23.50
N SER A 49 -6.18 28.18 23.73
CA SER A 49 -5.45 27.01 23.19
C SER A 49 -5.84 25.69 23.85
N ASN A 50 -5.57 24.57 23.16
CA ASN A 50 -5.83 23.22 23.67
C ASN A 50 -7.31 23.00 24.01
N ASN A 51 -8.15 23.34 23.05
CA ASN A 51 -9.59 23.14 23.08
C ASN A 51 -10.03 22.48 21.77
N VAL A 52 -11.34 22.33 21.59
CA VAL A 52 -11.94 21.84 20.34
C VAL A 52 -12.79 22.92 19.67
N HIS A 53 -12.35 24.18 19.73
CA HIS A 53 -13.12 25.29 19.15
C HIS A 53 -13.23 25.16 17.63
N THR A 54 -14.44 25.24 17.10
CA THR A 54 -14.74 25.14 15.66
C THR A 54 -15.11 26.51 15.08
N GLY A 55 -15.24 26.60 13.76
CA GLY A 55 -15.65 27.82 13.08
C GLY A 55 -14.50 28.83 12.91
N THR A 56 -14.85 30.09 12.71
CA THR A 56 -13.90 31.17 12.36
C THR A 56 -13.44 31.96 13.59
N ILE A 57 -12.34 32.70 13.44
CA ILE A 57 -11.98 33.76 14.38
C ILE A 57 -13.00 34.90 14.22
N PRO A 58 -13.69 35.35 15.29
CA PRO A 58 -14.67 36.43 15.19
C PRO A 58 -14.07 37.75 14.69
N ALA A 59 -14.71 38.40 13.72
CA ALA A 59 -14.31 39.72 13.24
C ALA A 59 -14.35 40.79 14.35
N SER A 60 -15.19 40.59 15.37
CA SER A 60 -15.27 41.44 16.56
C SER A 60 -13.97 41.47 17.38
N PHE A 61 -13.02 40.57 17.14
CA PHE A 61 -11.69 40.63 17.78
C PHE A 61 -10.96 41.95 17.46
N ASN A 62 -11.27 42.60 16.34
CA ASN A 62 -10.72 43.93 16.02
C ASN A 62 -11.11 45.03 17.03
N ASN A 63 -12.13 44.81 17.87
CA ASN A 63 -12.50 45.74 18.94
C ASN A 63 -11.55 45.66 20.16
N LEU A 64 -10.71 44.62 20.24
CA LEU A 64 -9.80 44.36 21.36
C LEU A 64 -8.55 45.26 21.28
N THR A 65 -8.75 46.57 21.32
CA THR A 65 -7.71 47.58 21.08
C THR A 65 -6.53 47.55 22.08
N LYS A 66 -6.68 46.90 23.23
CA LYS A 66 -5.62 46.73 24.25
C LYS A 66 -4.93 45.36 24.23
N ILE A 67 -5.31 44.45 23.32
CA ILE A 67 -4.82 43.07 23.33
C ILE A 67 -3.36 42.99 22.90
N SER A 68 -2.51 42.32 23.67
CA SER A 68 -1.10 42.08 23.34
C SER A 68 -0.82 40.65 22.88
N THR A 69 -1.62 39.70 23.35
CA THR A 69 -1.39 38.27 23.12
C THR A 69 -2.71 37.57 22.81
N ILE A 70 -2.72 36.79 21.72
CA ILE A 70 -3.85 35.92 21.33
C ILE A 70 -3.27 34.54 21.03
N ILE A 71 -3.60 33.54 21.85
CA ILE A 71 -3.16 32.15 21.66
C ILE A 71 -4.39 31.29 21.36
N LEU A 72 -4.47 30.78 20.14
CA LEU A 72 -5.55 29.94 19.60
C LEU A 72 -5.02 28.60 19.09
N ASP A 73 -3.78 28.26 19.40
CA ASP A 73 -3.13 27.01 18.99
C ASP A 73 -3.93 25.79 19.45
N ASP A 74 -3.84 24.68 18.71
CA ASP A 74 -4.45 23.39 19.08
C ASP A 74 -5.98 23.50 19.23
N ASN A 75 -6.65 23.84 18.12
CA ASN A 75 -8.10 23.96 18.01
C ASN A 75 -8.59 23.37 16.67
N GLN A 76 -9.86 23.61 16.34
CA GLN A 76 -10.48 23.19 15.08
C GLN A 76 -10.93 24.39 14.23
N LEU A 77 -10.19 25.50 14.29
CA LEU A 77 -10.55 26.73 13.59
C LEU A 77 -10.38 26.57 12.08
N VAL A 78 -11.37 27.06 11.34
CA VAL A 78 -11.52 26.98 9.88
C VAL A 78 -12.04 28.30 9.33
N GLY A 79 -12.04 28.44 8.01
CA GLY A 79 -12.68 29.58 7.34
C GLY A 79 -11.90 30.88 7.48
N PRO A 80 -12.43 32.00 6.97
CA PRO A 80 -11.67 33.25 6.85
C PRO A 80 -11.21 33.78 8.21
N ILE A 81 -9.97 34.28 8.23
CA ILE A 81 -9.47 35.11 9.34
C ILE A 81 -9.80 36.56 8.98
N PRO A 82 -10.43 37.34 9.88
CA PRO A 82 -10.68 38.75 9.65
C PRO A 82 -9.36 39.51 9.40
N ASP A 83 -9.43 40.69 8.80
CA ASP A 83 -8.27 41.56 8.73
C ASP A 83 -7.90 42.01 10.16
N LEU A 84 -6.75 41.56 10.67
CA LEU A 84 -6.27 41.88 12.01
C LEU A 84 -5.28 43.06 11.99
N SER A 85 -5.27 43.88 10.93
CA SER A 85 -4.40 45.04 10.80
C SER A 85 -4.66 46.14 11.84
N ALA A 86 -5.92 46.28 12.29
CA ALA A 86 -6.34 47.27 13.28
C ALA A 86 -5.86 46.97 14.71
N LEU A 87 -5.42 45.74 14.94
CA LEU A 87 -4.94 45.27 16.23
C LEU A 87 -3.49 45.73 16.48
N PRO A 88 -3.12 46.17 17.70
CA PRO A 88 -1.74 46.56 18.03
C PRO A 88 -0.75 45.40 17.77
N PRO A 89 0.57 45.63 17.65
CA PRO A 89 1.53 44.57 17.33
C PRO A 89 1.39 43.40 18.30
N GLN A 90 1.06 42.22 17.79
CA GLN A 90 0.70 41.05 18.61
C GLN A 90 1.49 39.83 18.21
N LYS A 91 1.68 38.96 19.18
CA LYS A 91 2.05 37.57 18.94
C LYS A 91 0.75 36.76 18.89
N ILE A 92 0.29 36.47 17.68
CA ILE A 92 -0.88 35.62 17.46
C ILE A 92 -0.41 34.19 17.18
N GLY A 93 -0.81 33.26 18.04
CA GLY A 93 -0.61 31.82 17.85
C GLY A 93 -1.87 31.17 17.30
N ILE A 94 -1.76 30.45 16.19
CA ILE A 94 -2.87 29.74 15.52
C ILE A 94 -2.45 28.37 14.98
N ALA A 95 -1.34 27.82 15.48
CA ALA A 95 -0.84 26.53 15.03
C ALA A 95 -1.83 25.39 15.30
N ASN A 96 -1.67 24.28 14.59
CA ASN A 96 -2.47 23.07 14.80
C ASN A 96 -4.00 23.32 14.72
N ASN A 97 -4.42 24.12 13.74
CA ASN A 97 -5.82 24.35 13.36
C ASN A 97 -6.09 23.73 11.97
N PHE A 98 -7.15 24.14 11.27
CA PHE A 98 -7.50 23.66 9.93
C PHE A 98 -7.42 24.81 8.90
N LEU A 99 -6.41 25.65 9.04
CA LEU A 99 -6.22 26.82 8.18
C LEU A 99 -5.30 26.50 7.01
N ASN A 100 -5.54 27.14 5.87
CA ASN A 100 -4.71 27.03 4.68
C ASN A 100 -4.15 28.42 4.30
N PHE A 101 -3.39 28.51 3.21
CA PHE A 101 -2.73 29.77 2.85
C PHE A 101 -3.70 30.91 2.46
N ASP A 102 -4.97 30.64 2.12
CA ASP A 102 -5.97 31.70 1.90
C ASP A 102 -6.18 32.54 3.17
N GLN A 103 -6.15 31.86 4.32
CA GLN A 103 -6.31 32.49 5.62
C GLN A 103 -5.01 33.07 6.16
N LEU A 104 -3.88 32.43 5.84
CA LEU A 104 -2.58 32.79 6.41
C LEU A 104 -1.94 33.98 5.68
N GLU A 105 -2.03 34.06 4.35
CA GLU A 105 -1.38 35.11 3.56
C GLU A 105 -1.75 36.54 4.00
N PRO A 106 -3.04 36.90 4.22
CA PRO A 106 -3.43 38.27 4.55
C PRO A 106 -2.84 38.78 5.87
N ASN A 107 -2.59 37.87 6.82
CA ASN A 107 -2.15 38.20 8.18
C ASN A 107 -0.76 37.59 8.50
N ALA A 108 0.02 37.16 7.49
CA ALA A 108 1.24 36.38 7.69
C ALA A 108 2.27 37.06 8.62
N SER A 109 2.38 38.39 8.56
CA SER A 109 3.29 39.19 9.40
C SER A 109 2.82 39.35 10.85
N ARG A 110 1.57 38.99 11.15
CA ARG A 110 0.91 39.13 12.45
C ARG A 110 1.04 37.87 13.30
N PHE A 111 1.26 36.72 12.66
CA PHE A 111 1.33 35.44 13.36
C PHE A 111 2.73 35.16 13.86
N ALA A 112 2.84 34.81 15.14
CA ALA A 112 4.09 34.36 15.73
C ALA A 112 4.38 32.88 15.42
N TYR A 113 3.33 32.05 15.40
CA TYR A 113 3.41 30.62 15.14
C TYR A 113 2.10 30.12 14.51
N TYR A 114 2.21 29.40 13.39
CA TYR A 114 1.05 28.89 12.64
C TYR A 114 1.36 27.57 11.90
N ALA A 115 2.45 26.90 12.25
CA ALA A 115 2.81 25.62 11.66
C ALA A 115 1.84 24.50 12.11
N GLY A 116 1.92 23.34 11.46
CA GLY A 116 1.18 22.15 11.89
C GLY A 116 -0.33 22.20 11.62
N GLN A 117 -0.79 23.04 10.69
CA GLN A 117 -2.18 23.01 10.24
C GLN A 117 -2.55 21.61 9.72
N ARG A 118 -3.82 21.24 9.88
CA ARG A 118 -4.35 19.94 9.48
C ARG A 118 -4.11 19.68 8.00
N SER A 119 -3.96 18.38 7.71
CA SER A 119 -3.62 17.93 6.37
C SER A 119 -4.63 18.36 5.32
N ALA A 120 -4.14 18.84 4.19
CA ALA A 120 -4.95 19.10 3.00
C ALA A 120 -5.37 17.79 2.34
N LYS A 121 -6.58 17.77 1.78
CA LYS A 121 -7.08 16.60 1.05
C LYS A 121 -6.41 16.46 -0.31
N VAL A 122 -6.15 15.23 -0.70
CA VAL A 122 -5.64 14.90 -2.04
C VAL A 122 -6.80 14.49 -2.93
N HIS A 123 -6.89 15.10 -4.11
CA HIS A 123 -7.88 14.76 -5.13
C HIS A 123 -7.21 14.07 -6.31
N LYS A 124 -7.72 12.90 -6.71
CA LYS A 124 -7.28 12.18 -7.91
C LYS A 124 -8.29 12.38 -9.04
N THR A 125 -7.80 12.75 -10.21
CA THR A 125 -8.54 12.71 -11.47
C THR A 125 -7.72 11.90 -12.47
N LYS A 126 -8.21 10.70 -12.82
CA LYS A 126 -7.43 9.70 -13.60
C LYS A 126 -6.09 9.42 -12.92
N ASP A 127 -4.98 9.67 -13.60
CA ASP A 127 -3.61 9.48 -13.15
C ASP A 127 -2.98 10.75 -12.56
N VAL A 128 -3.76 11.81 -12.34
CA VAL A 128 -3.27 13.09 -11.81
C VAL A 128 -3.80 13.34 -10.40
N LEU A 129 -2.88 13.56 -9.47
CA LEU A 129 -3.15 14.07 -8.12
C LEU A 129 -3.17 15.60 -8.13
N SER A 130 -3.96 16.18 -7.25
CA SER A 130 -4.03 17.62 -7.01
C SER A 130 -4.33 17.91 -5.54
N VAL A 131 -3.81 19.03 -5.03
CA VAL A 131 -4.03 19.47 -3.64
C VAL A 131 -4.32 20.96 -3.59
N TYR A 132 -5.41 21.33 -2.92
CA TYR A 132 -5.69 22.74 -2.62
C TYR A 132 -5.11 23.13 -1.27
N ALA A 133 -4.02 23.90 -1.29
CA ALA A 133 -3.37 24.43 -0.08
C ALA A 133 -3.77 25.88 0.24
N GLY A 134 -4.70 26.46 -0.54
CA GLY A 134 -5.04 27.89 -0.49
C GLY A 134 -3.91 28.81 -0.94
N GLY A 135 -4.15 30.11 -0.81
CA GLY A 135 -3.21 31.18 -1.11
C GLY A 135 -3.02 31.41 -2.60
N THR A 136 -2.08 32.29 -2.92
CA THR A 136 -1.72 32.58 -4.30
C THR A 136 -0.93 31.39 -4.85
N LEU A 137 -1.47 30.69 -5.85
CA LEU A 137 -0.86 29.46 -6.38
C LEU A 137 0.62 29.64 -6.78
N SER A 138 0.98 30.76 -7.43
CA SER A 138 2.35 31.08 -7.84
C SER A 138 3.34 31.27 -6.69
N ARG A 139 2.84 31.49 -5.46
CA ARG A 139 3.64 31.57 -4.23
C ARG A 139 3.80 30.22 -3.53
N ASN A 140 3.04 29.21 -3.95
CA ASN A 140 3.11 27.88 -3.39
C ASN A 140 4.17 27.03 -4.10
N LYS A 141 4.95 26.33 -3.29
CA LYS A 141 5.93 25.33 -3.72
C LYS A 141 5.51 23.96 -3.18
N TYR A 142 5.15 23.07 -4.10
CA TYR A 142 4.66 21.72 -3.87
C TYR A 142 5.82 20.74 -4.02
N ARG A 143 6.16 20.02 -2.94
CA ARG A 143 7.15 18.94 -2.94
C ARG A 143 6.41 17.62 -2.83
N TRP A 144 6.22 16.95 -3.97
CA TRP A 144 5.57 15.64 -4.04
C TRP A 144 6.51 14.56 -3.57
N VAL A 145 6.01 13.68 -2.72
CA VAL A 145 6.73 12.58 -2.11
C VAL A 145 6.07 11.27 -2.51
N HIS A 146 6.88 10.30 -2.92
CA HIS A 146 6.47 8.93 -3.20
C HIS A 146 7.45 7.97 -2.53
N ALA A 147 6.94 6.94 -1.85
CA ALA A 147 7.74 5.96 -1.12
C ALA A 147 8.79 6.59 -0.16
N GLY A 148 8.46 7.75 0.41
CA GLY A 148 9.34 8.50 1.33
C GLY A 148 10.39 9.39 0.66
N ALA A 149 10.51 9.39 -0.68
CA ALA A 149 11.43 10.23 -1.43
C ALA A 149 10.70 11.36 -2.17
N ILE A 150 11.31 12.55 -2.25
CA ILE A 150 10.75 13.65 -3.05
C ILE A 150 10.95 13.32 -4.53
N VAL A 151 9.85 13.16 -5.25
CA VAL A 151 9.83 12.81 -6.67
C VAL A 151 9.62 14.02 -7.58
N ALA A 152 9.02 15.10 -7.05
CA ALA A 152 8.90 16.35 -7.79
C ALA A 152 8.87 17.56 -6.86
N THR A 153 9.33 18.70 -7.38
CA THR A 153 9.20 20.02 -6.75
C THR A 153 8.68 21.00 -7.78
N ILE A 154 7.46 21.48 -7.57
CA ILE A 154 6.72 22.28 -8.56
C ILE A 154 6.28 23.58 -7.89
N ILE A 155 6.41 24.71 -8.58
CA ILE A 155 6.00 26.03 -8.10
C ILE A 155 4.86 26.51 -8.99
N GLY A 156 3.77 27.00 -8.41
CA GLY A 156 2.66 27.54 -9.20
C GLY A 156 1.75 26.52 -9.87
N ASP A 157 1.94 25.24 -9.58
CA ASP A 157 1.06 24.16 -10.06
C ASP A 157 0.93 23.11 -8.94
N SER A 158 -0.32 22.83 -8.60
CA SER A 158 -0.70 21.95 -7.49
C SER A 158 -0.90 20.50 -7.92
N THR A 159 -0.62 20.18 -9.20
CA THR A 159 -0.89 18.86 -9.76
C THR A 159 0.37 18.00 -9.89
N TYR A 160 0.17 16.68 -9.92
CA TYR A 160 1.24 15.72 -10.18
C TYR A 160 0.68 14.46 -10.81
N LYS A 161 1.27 14.05 -11.95
CA LYS A 161 0.93 12.80 -12.62
C LYS A 161 1.62 11.64 -11.91
N MET A 162 0.87 10.63 -11.45
CA MET A 162 1.41 9.44 -10.77
C MET A 162 1.98 8.46 -11.80
N PRO A 163 3.30 8.25 -11.85
CA PRO A 163 3.87 7.26 -12.76
C PRO A 163 3.80 5.83 -12.18
N GLU A 164 3.71 5.69 -10.86
CA GLU A 164 3.94 4.42 -10.15
C GLU A 164 2.84 4.15 -9.09
N GLN A 165 2.71 2.90 -8.69
CA GLN A 165 1.84 2.48 -7.57
C GLN A 165 2.50 2.79 -6.23
N GLY A 166 1.71 2.85 -5.15
CA GLY A 166 2.17 3.09 -3.78
C GLY A 166 1.70 4.43 -3.21
N SER A 167 2.29 4.82 -2.08
CA SER A 167 1.84 5.98 -1.29
C SER A 167 2.40 7.30 -1.82
N TYR A 168 1.55 8.32 -1.89
CA TYR A 168 1.87 9.68 -2.29
C TYR A 168 1.39 10.68 -1.24
N TYR A 169 2.18 11.73 -1.01
CA TYR A 169 1.72 12.92 -0.29
C TYR A 169 2.52 14.14 -0.76
N VAL A 170 2.07 15.33 -0.41
CA VAL A 170 2.75 16.58 -0.80
C VAL A 170 2.98 17.47 0.41
N ILE A 171 4.15 18.10 0.44
CA ILE A 171 4.50 19.16 1.39
C ILE A 171 4.43 20.47 0.63
N VAL A 172 3.56 21.38 1.06
CA VAL A 172 3.36 22.69 0.43
C VAL A 172 3.91 23.79 1.33
N THR A 173 4.79 24.61 0.78
CA THR A 173 5.31 25.83 1.43
C THR A 173 4.87 27.06 0.64
N ASN A 174 4.74 28.20 1.32
CA ASN A 174 4.32 29.45 0.72
C ASN A 174 5.38 30.53 0.93
N SER A 175 5.62 31.39 -0.07
CA SER A 175 6.66 32.41 -0.01
C SER A 175 6.32 33.62 0.87
N LEU A 176 5.05 33.82 1.23
CA LEU A 176 4.59 34.90 2.11
C LEU A 176 4.32 34.39 3.52
N ALA A 177 3.60 33.28 3.65
CA ALA A 177 3.38 32.57 4.92
C ALA A 177 4.50 31.53 5.15
N THR A 178 5.70 32.03 5.50
CA THR A 178 6.95 31.24 5.53
C THR A 178 7.18 30.39 6.79
N ASN A 179 6.47 30.65 7.89
CA ASN A 179 6.65 29.97 9.18
C ASN A 179 5.74 28.73 9.29
N GLY A 180 5.77 27.86 8.28
CA GLY A 180 5.00 26.62 8.26
C GLY A 180 4.92 25.96 6.89
N SER A 181 4.31 24.79 6.87
CA SER A 181 3.95 24.05 5.66
C SER A 181 2.58 23.40 5.83
N ILE A 182 1.84 23.27 4.74
CA ILE A 182 0.64 22.44 4.68
C ILE A 182 1.06 21.07 4.15
N LEU A 183 0.91 20.04 4.97
CA LEU A 183 1.07 18.65 4.53
C LEU A 183 -0.25 18.16 3.93
N SER A 184 -0.24 17.29 2.94
CA SER A 184 -1.47 16.58 2.54
C SER A 184 -1.71 15.34 3.39
N GLU A 185 -2.90 14.76 3.29
CA GLU A 185 -3.09 13.36 3.67
C GLU A 185 -2.26 12.45 2.76
N VAL A 186 -2.03 11.22 3.21
CA VAL A 186 -1.40 10.20 2.38
C VAL A 186 -2.46 9.66 1.44
N PHE A 187 -2.22 9.81 0.13
CA PHE A 187 -2.98 9.16 -0.91
C PHE A 187 -2.32 7.81 -1.24
N GLU A 188 -3.02 6.72 -0.96
CA GLU A 188 -2.59 5.40 -1.40
C GLU A 188 -3.04 5.19 -2.85
N ASN A 189 -2.09 4.97 -3.77
CA ASN A 189 -2.36 4.40 -5.08
C ASN A 189 -2.19 2.87 -4.93
N PRO A 190 -3.26 2.12 -4.60
CA PRO A 190 -3.14 0.75 -4.13
C PRO A 190 -2.39 -0.14 -5.12
N LEU A 191 -1.58 -1.05 -4.57
CA LEU A 191 -1.09 -2.21 -5.31
C LEU A 191 -2.28 -3.12 -5.59
N PRO A 192 -2.42 -3.67 -6.81
CA PRO A 192 -3.62 -4.38 -7.23
C PRO A 192 -3.95 -5.58 -6.33
N VAL A 193 -2.94 -6.34 -5.86
CA VAL A 193 -3.15 -7.43 -4.90
C VAL A 193 -1.96 -7.56 -3.95
N LYS A 194 -2.23 -7.57 -2.63
CA LYS A 194 -1.20 -7.87 -1.62
C LYS A 194 -1.17 -9.35 -1.29
N LEU A 195 -0.39 -10.12 -2.05
CA LEU A 195 -0.16 -11.55 -1.84
C LEU A 195 0.72 -11.79 -0.60
N ILE A 196 0.20 -12.52 0.39
CA ILE A 196 0.91 -12.81 1.65
C ILE A 196 1.37 -14.27 1.77
N ALA A 197 0.81 -15.18 0.96
CA ALA A 197 1.26 -16.56 0.87
C ALA A 197 0.99 -17.10 -0.54
N PHE A 198 1.89 -17.95 -1.04
CA PHE A 198 1.68 -18.77 -2.23
C PHE A 198 2.50 -20.05 -2.07
N GLU A 199 1.80 -21.17 -1.92
CA GLU A 199 2.35 -22.45 -1.49
C GLU A 199 1.83 -23.57 -2.38
N VAL A 200 2.56 -24.69 -2.38
CA VAL A 200 2.18 -25.90 -3.09
C VAL A 200 2.42 -27.11 -2.21
N THR A 201 1.44 -28.01 -2.13
CA THR A 201 1.57 -29.32 -1.49
C THR A 201 1.32 -30.42 -2.50
N ASN A 202 2.05 -31.53 -2.37
CA ASN A 202 1.84 -32.71 -3.19
C ASN A 202 0.95 -33.71 -2.43
N SER A 203 -0.06 -34.26 -3.10
CA SER A 203 -0.86 -35.36 -2.56
C SER A 203 -1.48 -36.16 -3.70
N ASN A 204 -1.44 -37.49 -3.62
CA ASN A 204 -2.10 -38.37 -4.60
C ASN A 204 -1.75 -38.06 -6.07
N ASN A 205 -0.48 -37.77 -6.36
CA ASN A 205 0.02 -37.37 -7.68
C ASN A 205 -0.56 -36.05 -8.24
N GLN A 206 -1.13 -35.23 -7.38
CA GLN A 206 -1.63 -33.89 -7.71
C GLN A 206 -0.85 -32.84 -6.93
N ASN A 207 -0.73 -31.65 -7.50
CA ASN A 207 -0.18 -30.50 -6.81
C ASN A 207 -1.32 -29.55 -6.45
N ASN A 208 -1.53 -29.36 -5.15
CA ASN A 208 -2.52 -28.42 -4.62
C ASN A 208 -1.81 -27.09 -4.34
N LEU A 209 -2.16 -26.09 -5.12
CA LEU A 209 -1.70 -24.72 -4.93
C LEU A 209 -2.67 -23.98 -4.03
N THR A 210 -2.15 -23.24 -3.08
CA THR A 210 -2.93 -22.34 -2.23
C THR A 210 -2.26 -20.98 -2.15
N TRP A 211 -3.06 -19.92 -2.09
CA TRP A 211 -2.52 -18.57 -1.87
C TRP A 211 -3.49 -17.72 -1.07
N LYS A 212 -2.93 -16.67 -0.46
CA LYS A 212 -3.66 -15.74 0.39
C LYS A 212 -3.33 -14.31 0.05
N THR A 213 -4.33 -13.46 0.10
CA THR A 213 -4.21 -12.01 -0.05
C THR A 213 -4.62 -11.36 1.26
N SER A 214 -3.95 -10.27 1.64
CA SER A 214 -4.39 -9.45 2.79
C SER A 214 -5.26 -8.26 2.38
N SER A 215 -5.21 -7.91 1.09
CA SER A 215 -6.02 -6.86 0.46
C SER A 215 -5.95 -7.01 -1.05
N GLU A 216 -7.02 -6.63 -1.73
CA GLU A 216 -7.18 -6.65 -3.18
C GLU A 216 -7.82 -5.33 -3.62
N THR A 217 -7.39 -4.82 -4.76
CA THR A 217 -7.99 -3.68 -5.43
C THR A 217 -7.98 -3.96 -6.92
N ASN A 218 -9.12 -3.81 -7.57
CA ASN A 218 -9.28 -4.06 -8.99
C ASN A 218 -8.97 -5.51 -9.42
N ASN A 219 -8.94 -6.47 -8.50
CA ASN A 219 -8.50 -7.83 -8.79
C ASN A 219 -9.54 -8.62 -9.59
N LYS A 220 -9.29 -8.83 -10.89
CA LYS A 220 -10.11 -9.66 -11.77
C LYS A 220 -9.91 -11.15 -11.47
N GLY A 221 -8.67 -11.53 -11.12
CA GLY A 221 -8.33 -12.90 -10.70
C GLY A 221 -6.91 -13.32 -11.04
N PHE A 222 -6.66 -14.62 -11.01
CA PHE A 222 -5.32 -15.20 -11.10
C PHE A 222 -5.27 -16.23 -12.23
N GLU A 223 -4.40 -16.04 -13.23
CA GLU A 223 -4.01 -17.13 -14.13
C GLU A 223 -2.93 -17.97 -13.46
N ILE A 224 -3.18 -19.28 -13.36
CA ILE A 224 -2.22 -20.23 -12.83
C ILE A 224 -1.38 -20.72 -13.99
N GLU A 225 -0.08 -20.49 -13.91
CA GLU A 225 0.87 -20.89 -14.93
C GLU A 225 1.87 -21.92 -14.41
N ARG A 226 2.24 -22.85 -15.29
CA ARG A 226 3.13 -23.96 -14.99
C ARG A 226 4.33 -24.00 -15.93
N SER A 227 5.47 -24.43 -15.43
CA SER A 227 6.69 -24.65 -16.22
C SER A 227 7.43 -25.92 -15.77
N ALA A 228 8.10 -26.60 -16.70
CA ALA A 228 9.00 -27.71 -16.41
C ALA A 228 10.46 -27.26 -16.21
N ASP A 229 10.83 -26.09 -16.75
CA ASP A 229 12.20 -25.56 -16.80
C ASP A 229 12.39 -24.23 -16.06
N ALA A 230 11.33 -23.71 -15.44
CA ALA A 230 11.23 -22.40 -14.82
C ALA A 230 11.46 -21.20 -15.77
N ARG A 231 11.42 -21.43 -17.09
CA ARG A 231 11.64 -20.39 -18.12
C ARG A 231 10.40 -20.19 -18.97
N THR A 232 9.82 -21.29 -19.46
CA THR A 232 8.65 -21.27 -20.34
C THR A 232 7.42 -21.68 -19.54
N PHE A 233 6.51 -20.74 -19.34
CA PHE A 233 5.29 -20.94 -18.56
C PHE A 233 4.07 -21.04 -19.46
N THR A 234 3.17 -21.98 -19.16
CA THR A 234 1.90 -22.16 -19.85
C THR A 234 0.74 -22.07 -18.86
N LYS A 235 -0.35 -21.43 -19.28
CA LYS A 235 -1.58 -21.34 -18.49
C LYS A 235 -2.21 -22.71 -18.32
N ILE A 236 -2.50 -23.08 -17.09
CA ILE A 236 -3.19 -24.34 -16.74
C ILE A 236 -4.53 -24.11 -16.03
N GLY A 237 -4.82 -22.88 -15.61
CA GLY A 237 -6.05 -22.57 -14.90
C GLY A 237 -6.29 -21.07 -14.71
N TYR A 238 -7.48 -20.76 -14.20
CA TYR A 238 -7.87 -19.42 -13.80
C TYR A 238 -8.76 -19.51 -12.56
N VAL A 239 -8.57 -18.59 -11.62
CA VAL A 239 -9.43 -18.43 -10.43
C VAL A 239 -9.84 -16.97 -10.33
N GLU A 240 -11.15 -16.71 -10.22
CA GLU A 240 -11.69 -15.35 -10.11
C GLU A 240 -11.23 -14.66 -8.81
N GLY A 241 -10.96 -13.36 -8.92
CA GLY A 241 -10.62 -12.50 -7.80
C GLY A 241 -11.87 -11.93 -7.11
N ASN A 242 -11.68 -11.16 -6.05
CA ASN A 242 -12.78 -10.51 -5.33
C ASN A 242 -12.97 -9.02 -5.72
N GLY A 243 -12.28 -8.53 -6.75
CA GLY A 243 -12.29 -7.10 -7.09
C GLY A 243 -11.60 -6.27 -6.00
N ASP A 244 -12.39 -5.45 -5.30
CA ASP A 244 -11.93 -4.64 -4.17
C ASP A 244 -12.26 -5.35 -2.85
N SER A 245 -11.24 -5.73 -2.08
CA SER A 245 -11.42 -6.39 -0.79
C SER A 245 -10.34 -5.95 0.22
N ASN A 246 -10.77 -5.60 1.42
CA ASN A 246 -9.87 -5.34 2.56
C ASN A 246 -9.83 -6.52 3.55
N GLU A 247 -10.39 -7.66 3.17
CA GLU A 247 -10.42 -8.88 3.99
C GLU A 247 -9.35 -9.87 3.53
N LEU A 248 -9.04 -10.84 4.40
CA LEU A 248 -8.14 -11.93 4.06
C LEU A 248 -8.88 -12.94 3.16
N ASN A 249 -8.47 -13.03 1.90
CA ASN A 249 -9.03 -14.01 0.97
C ASN A 249 -8.10 -15.22 0.82
N ASN A 250 -8.70 -16.40 0.66
CA ASN A 250 -8.00 -17.66 0.48
C ASN A 250 -8.42 -18.27 -0.85
N TYR A 251 -7.42 -18.70 -1.61
CA TYR A 251 -7.62 -19.27 -2.93
C TYR A 251 -6.93 -20.61 -3.03
N HIS A 252 -7.43 -21.45 -3.95
CA HIS A 252 -6.85 -22.74 -4.23
C HIS A 252 -6.99 -23.09 -5.71
N PHE A 253 -6.08 -23.92 -6.19
CA PHE A 253 -6.15 -24.56 -7.49
C PHE A 253 -5.43 -25.91 -7.44
N THR A 254 -5.96 -26.93 -8.11
CA THR A 254 -5.34 -28.26 -8.14
C THR A 254 -4.88 -28.60 -9.55
N ASP A 255 -3.57 -28.77 -9.72
CA ASP A 255 -2.99 -29.36 -10.92
C ASP A 255 -3.12 -30.88 -10.85
N GLN A 256 -3.98 -31.43 -11.72
CA GLN A 256 -4.29 -32.85 -11.79
C GLN A 256 -3.17 -33.70 -12.41
N ASN A 257 -2.28 -33.10 -13.19
CA ASN A 257 -1.28 -33.82 -13.97
C ASN A 257 0.10 -33.11 -13.96
N PRO A 258 0.70 -32.90 -12.78
CA PRO A 258 2.01 -32.27 -12.68
C PRO A 258 3.14 -33.17 -13.21
N SER A 259 4.25 -32.56 -13.59
CA SER A 259 5.53 -33.27 -13.84
C SER A 259 6.25 -33.55 -12.51
N ASN A 260 7.25 -34.44 -12.50
CA ASN A 260 7.99 -34.76 -11.27
C ASN A 260 8.65 -33.54 -10.62
N ILE A 261 9.18 -32.64 -11.42
CA ILE A 261 9.58 -31.30 -10.99
C ILE A 261 8.70 -30.33 -11.75
N THR A 262 7.96 -29.51 -11.02
CA THR A 262 7.06 -28.53 -11.60
C THR A 262 7.24 -27.18 -10.92
N TYR A 263 7.31 -26.12 -11.73
CA TYR A 263 7.36 -24.74 -11.27
C TYR A 263 6.03 -24.06 -11.53
N TYR A 264 5.59 -23.24 -10.60
CA TYR A 264 4.34 -22.50 -10.69
C TYR A 264 4.55 -21.02 -10.41
N ARG A 265 3.74 -20.19 -11.08
CA ARG A 265 3.56 -18.78 -10.76
C ARG A 265 2.10 -18.39 -10.97
N LEU A 266 1.69 -17.31 -10.32
CA LEU A 266 0.41 -16.67 -10.56
C LEU A 266 0.66 -15.43 -11.41
N LYS A 267 -0.16 -15.26 -12.45
CA LYS A 267 -0.32 -13.97 -13.12
C LYS A 267 -1.60 -13.34 -12.59
N GLN A 268 -1.47 -12.35 -11.73
CA GLN A 268 -2.59 -11.62 -11.17
C GLN A 268 -3.06 -10.59 -12.21
N LEU A 269 -4.34 -10.65 -12.58
CA LEU A 269 -4.97 -9.80 -13.58
C LEU A 269 -5.91 -8.80 -12.91
N ASP A 270 -5.91 -7.58 -13.44
CA ASP A 270 -6.81 -6.50 -13.04
C ASP A 270 -7.97 -6.32 -14.05
N TYR A 271 -9.06 -5.65 -13.65
CA TYR A 271 -10.16 -5.34 -14.58
C TYR A 271 -9.81 -4.32 -15.66
N ASP A 272 -8.73 -3.55 -15.48
CA ASP A 272 -8.15 -2.65 -16.49
C ASP A 272 -7.05 -3.33 -17.32
N ASP A 273 -6.97 -4.66 -17.26
CA ASP A 273 -6.06 -5.53 -18.02
C ASP A 273 -4.57 -5.33 -17.70
N THR A 274 -4.22 -4.64 -16.60
CA THR A 274 -2.86 -4.71 -16.02
C THR A 274 -2.63 -6.03 -15.30
N PHE A 275 -1.35 -6.37 -15.08
CA PHE A 275 -1.00 -7.62 -14.40
C PHE A 275 0.35 -7.57 -13.69
N GLU A 276 0.48 -8.40 -12.66
CA GLU A 276 1.73 -8.68 -11.95
C GLU A 276 1.95 -10.20 -11.78
N TYR A 277 3.21 -10.62 -11.69
CA TYR A 277 3.56 -12.02 -11.41
C TYR A 277 3.93 -12.24 -9.95
N SER A 278 3.45 -13.33 -9.37
CA SER A 278 3.97 -13.82 -8.09
C SER A 278 5.41 -14.34 -8.22
N LYS A 279 6.03 -14.62 -7.06
CA LYS A 279 7.26 -15.42 -7.03
C LYS A 279 6.99 -16.82 -7.57
N ILE A 280 8.00 -17.39 -8.24
CA ILE A 280 7.95 -18.78 -8.71
C ILE A 280 8.13 -19.71 -7.51
N ILE A 281 7.25 -20.70 -7.38
CA ILE A 281 7.37 -21.80 -6.42
C ILE A 281 7.62 -23.12 -7.14
N MET A 282 8.26 -24.07 -6.47
CA MET A 282 8.60 -25.38 -7.03
C MET A 282 7.92 -26.48 -6.21
N ALA A 283 7.33 -27.45 -6.90
CA ALA A 283 6.87 -28.71 -6.34
C ALA A 283 7.71 -29.87 -6.89
N LYS A 284 8.07 -30.81 -6.02
CA LYS A 284 8.63 -32.11 -6.39
C LYS A 284 7.60 -33.18 -6.04
N SER A 285 7.35 -34.10 -6.97
CA SER A 285 6.49 -35.26 -6.72
C SER A 285 7.11 -36.13 -5.64
N ASP A 286 6.30 -36.57 -4.68
CA ASP A 286 6.71 -37.51 -3.63
C ASP A 286 6.88 -38.96 -4.16
N GLN A 287 6.55 -39.22 -5.43
CA GLN A 287 6.79 -40.53 -6.04
C GLN A 287 8.28 -40.83 -6.18
N GLN A 288 8.77 -41.71 -5.31
CA GLN A 288 10.08 -42.33 -5.45
C GLN A 288 10.06 -43.33 -6.62
N LEU A 289 10.27 -42.83 -7.85
CA LEU A 289 10.47 -43.69 -9.03
C LEU A 289 11.54 -44.74 -8.72
N SER A 290 11.17 -46.01 -8.89
CA SER A 290 12.07 -47.13 -8.66
C SER A 290 12.26 -47.92 -9.95
N ILE A 291 13.50 -48.35 -10.17
CA ILE A 291 13.90 -49.15 -11.32
C ILE A 291 14.47 -50.46 -10.79
N TYR A 292 13.86 -51.58 -11.19
CA TYR A 292 14.31 -52.90 -10.77
C TYR A 292 14.03 -53.97 -11.84
N PRO A 293 14.80 -55.07 -11.88
CA PRO A 293 16.00 -55.31 -11.07
C PRO A 293 17.16 -54.40 -11.49
N ASN A 294 18.02 -54.07 -10.53
CA ASN A 294 19.30 -53.41 -10.76
C ASN A 294 20.36 -54.18 -9.96
N PRO A 295 21.19 -55.05 -10.59
CA PRO A 295 21.43 -55.13 -12.04
C PRO A 295 20.26 -55.72 -12.85
N ALA A 296 20.01 -55.18 -14.05
CA ALA A 296 19.06 -55.71 -15.02
C ALA A 296 19.73 -56.73 -15.95
N LYS A 297 18.98 -57.77 -16.35
CA LYS A 297 19.42 -58.74 -17.36
C LYS A 297 18.70 -58.48 -18.68
N ASP A 298 17.49 -58.98 -18.83
CA ASP A 298 16.72 -58.88 -20.08
C ASP A 298 15.66 -57.79 -20.06
N TYR A 299 15.32 -57.30 -18.88
CA TYR A 299 14.40 -56.19 -18.70
C TYR A 299 14.64 -55.46 -17.37
N PHE A 300 14.09 -54.25 -17.26
CA PHE A 300 13.82 -53.59 -15.99
C PHE A 300 12.39 -53.02 -15.98
N ASN A 301 11.79 -52.95 -14.81
CA ASN A 301 10.50 -52.32 -14.57
C ASN A 301 10.72 -50.92 -14.00
N VAL A 302 9.83 -50.00 -14.35
CA VAL A 302 9.77 -48.67 -13.76
C VAL A 302 8.47 -48.56 -12.97
N MET A 303 8.58 -48.59 -11.65
CA MET A 303 7.42 -48.46 -10.78
C MET A 303 7.22 -47.03 -10.31
N GLY A 304 5.97 -46.67 -10.09
CA GLY A 304 5.58 -45.36 -9.62
C GLY A 304 5.39 -44.35 -10.74
N LEU A 305 5.02 -44.81 -11.94
CA LEU A 305 4.57 -43.95 -13.03
C LEU A 305 3.07 -43.68 -12.90
N ALA A 306 2.69 -42.40 -12.88
CA ALA A 306 1.28 -42.00 -12.80
C ALA A 306 0.53 -42.10 -14.14
N LYS A 307 1.25 -42.11 -15.26
CA LYS A 307 0.71 -42.12 -16.62
C LYS A 307 1.75 -42.68 -17.59
N GLU A 308 1.37 -42.81 -18.86
CA GLU A 308 2.31 -43.14 -19.93
C GLU A 308 3.41 -42.06 -20.03
N GLU A 309 4.66 -42.49 -19.91
CA GLU A 309 5.83 -41.62 -19.97
C GLU A 309 6.83 -42.11 -21.02
N LYS A 310 7.56 -41.17 -21.60
CA LYS A 310 8.69 -41.50 -22.47
C LYS A 310 9.89 -41.87 -21.60
N ILE A 311 10.50 -43.01 -21.90
CA ILE A 311 11.77 -43.46 -21.35
C ILE A 311 12.89 -43.24 -22.34
N LEU A 312 14.03 -42.78 -21.83
CA LEU A 312 15.31 -42.79 -22.51
C LEU A 312 16.31 -43.62 -21.71
N VAL A 313 16.98 -44.56 -22.39
CA VAL A 313 18.18 -45.25 -21.88
C VAL A 313 19.39 -44.60 -22.54
N ILE A 314 20.26 -44.03 -21.73
CA ILE A 314 21.37 -43.19 -22.18
C ILE A 314 22.69 -43.82 -21.72
N ASP A 315 23.63 -44.00 -22.64
CA ASP A 315 24.97 -44.49 -22.32
C ASP A 315 25.82 -43.45 -21.56
N GLN A 316 27.01 -43.83 -21.12
CA GLN A 316 27.91 -42.93 -20.39
C GLN A 316 28.46 -41.77 -21.24
N SER A 317 28.34 -41.84 -22.56
CA SER A 317 28.77 -40.79 -23.49
C SER A 317 27.62 -39.80 -23.80
N GLY A 318 26.41 -40.04 -23.27
CA GLY A 318 25.23 -39.21 -23.50
C GLY A 318 24.40 -39.63 -24.72
N ASN A 319 24.69 -40.76 -25.37
CA ASN A 319 23.91 -41.23 -26.51
C ASN A 319 22.66 -41.97 -26.04
N VAL A 320 21.52 -41.67 -26.65
CA VAL A 320 20.27 -42.42 -26.45
C VAL A 320 20.38 -43.74 -27.20
N ILE A 321 20.45 -44.85 -26.45
CA ILE A 321 20.57 -46.19 -27.02
C ILE A 321 19.22 -46.91 -27.13
N LEU A 322 18.23 -46.50 -26.33
CA LEU A 322 16.85 -46.97 -26.41
C LEU A 322 15.92 -45.83 -26.00
N HIS A 323 14.80 -45.71 -26.71
CA HIS A 323 13.69 -44.89 -26.27
C HIS A 323 12.37 -45.61 -26.55
N GLU A 324 11.46 -45.56 -25.58
CA GLU A 324 10.12 -46.11 -25.77
C GLU A 324 9.13 -45.36 -24.87
N LYS A 325 7.84 -45.67 -25.05
CA LYS A 325 6.80 -45.20 -24.14
C LYS A 325 6.35 -46.37 -23.30
N ILE A 326 6.28 -46.17 -21.99
CA ILE A 326 5.76 -47.17 -21.08
C ILE A 326 4.58 -46.61 -20.29
N GLY A 327 3.58 -47.47 -20.04
CA GLY A 327 2.43 -47.15 -19.22
C GLY A 327 2.73 -47.17 -17.72
N VAL A 328 1.67 -47.15 -16.92
CA VAL A 328 1.74 -47.34 -15.46
C VAL A 328 2.41 -48.67 -15.15
N ASP A 329 3.51 -48.64 -14.39
CA ASP A 329 4.30 -49.81 -13.98
C ASP A 329 4.82 -50.68 -15.15
N GLY A 330 5.23 -50.03 -16.24
CA GLY A 330 5.72 -50.70 -17.45
C GLY A 330 7.13 -51.30 -17.35
N SER A 331 7.41 -52.22 -18.27
CA SER A 331 8.69 -52.92 -18.40
C SER A 331 9.42 -52.51 -19.67
N VAL A 332 10.74 -52.35 -19.57
CA VAL A 332 11.66 -51.99 -20.64
C VAL A 332 12.54 -53.18 -20.97
N ASN A 333 12.54 -53.60 -22.24
CA ASN A 333 13.36 -54.74 -22.68
C ASN A 333 14.82 -54.29 -22.92
N THR A 334 15.75 -54.96 -22.26
CA THR A 334 17.20 -54.74 -22.37
C THR A 334 17.96 -55.92 -22.96
N ALA A 335 17.27 -56.91 -23.57
CA ALA A 335 17.86 -58.11 -24.16
C ALA A 335 19.02 -57.81 -25.13
N ASN A 336 18.87 -56.77 -25.96
CA ASN A 336 19.82 -56.38 -27.00
C ASN A 336 20.77 -55.25 -26.59
N ILE A 337 20.79 -54.87 -25.30
CA ILE A 337 21.69 -53.83 -24.78
C ILE A 337 22.91 -54.51 -24.15
N SER A 338 24.11 -54.05 -24.50
CA SER A 338 25.37 -54.56 -23.95
C SER A 338 25.49 -54.36 -22.44
N SER A 339 26.35 -55.14 -21.78
CA SER A 339 26.64 -54.91 -20.35
C SER A 339 27.25 -53.53 -20.14
N GLY A 340 26.78 -52.80 -19.13
CA GLY A 340 27.24 -51.43 -18.87
C GLY A 340 26.38 -50.67 -17.86
N ILE A 341 26.82 -49.47 -17.49
CA ILE A 341 26.07 -48.54 -16.64
C ILE A 341 25.37 -47.52 -17.54
N TYR A 342 24.08 -47.34 -17.34
CA TYR A 342 23.21 -46.46 -18.11
C TYR A 342 22.48 -45.47 -17.21
N ASN A 343 22.17 -44.29 -17.75
CA ASN A 343 21.23 -43.35 -17.16
C ASN A 343 19.85 -43.57 -17.78
N ILE A 344 18.85 -43.78 -16.93
CA ILE A 344 17.45 -43.90 -17.32
C ILE A 344 16.78 -42.58 -17.01
N GLU A 345 16.32 -41.88 -18.04
CA GLU A 345 15.52 -40.67 -17.90
C GLU A 345 14.04 -41.00 -18.09
N VAL A 346 13.24 -40.70 -17.08
CA VAL A 346 11.80 -40.97 -17.08
C VAL A 346 11.06 -40.02 -16.15
N GLY A 347 9.97 -39.42 -16.63
CA GLY A 347 9.15 -38.48 -15.85
C GLY A 347 9.87 -37.21 -15.37
N GLY A 348 11.08 -36.90 -15.88
CA GLY A 348 11.93 -35.82 -15.36
C GLY A 348 12.85 -36.23 -14.21
N ALA A 349 12.95 -37.52 -13.90
CA ALA A 349 13.96 -38.08 -13.01
C ALA A 349 15.04 -38.84 -13.81
N THR A 350 16.27 -38.84 -13.31
CA THR A 350 17.37 -39.65 -13.84
C THR A 350 17.80 -40.69 -12.82
N LYS A 351 17.87 -41.96 -13.22
CA LYS A 351 18.27 -43.10 -12.37
C LYS A 351 19.41 -43.88 -13.03
N LYS A 352 20.36 -44.37 -12.25
CA LYS A 352 21.42 -45.25 -12.77
C LYS A 352 20.96 -46.71 -12.78
N LEU A 353 21.25 -47.40 -13.87
CA LEU A 353 20.98 -48.83 -14.04
C LEU A 353 22.25 -49.55 -14.51
N LEU A 354 22.60 -50.64 -13.86
CA LEU A 354 23.62 -51.58 -14.34
C LEU A 354 22.92 -52.68 -15.14
N ILE A 355 23.34 -52.92 -16.38
CA ILE A 355 22.90 -54.04 -17.22
C ILE A 355 24.02 -55.08 -17.25
N ILE A 356 23.68 -56.36 -17.01
CA ILE A 356 24.59 -57.51 -17.05
C ILE A 356 24.05 -58.59 -18.00
N LYS A 357 24.93 -59.15 -18.83
CA LYS A 357 24.62 -60.22 -19.79
C LYS A 357 25.34 -61.52 -19.44
#